data_AF-A0A8N5EZV7-F1
#
_entry.id   AF-A0A8N5EZV7-F1
#
_cell.length_a   1.000
_cell.length_b   1.000
_cell.length_c   1.000
_cell.angle_alpha   90.00
_cell.angle_beta   90.00
_cell.angle_gamma   90.00
#
_symmetry.space_group_name_H-M   'P 1'
#
loop_
_entity.id
_entity.type
_entity.pdbx_description
1 polymer ?
#
loop_
_entity_poly.entity_id
_entity_poly.type
_entity_poly.pdbx_seq_one_letter_code
_entity_poly.pdbx_strand_id
1 'polypeptide(L)'
;MPFAYFFTESEGFAGSKKGIMARVYETSVVLLLLTLLVLGMVWVASAIVGNNAASRQSLYDLWEYYLPYLYSCISLFGVLLLLLCTPFGLSTMFTVTGKLLVKPRLLEDLDEQLSCTRFEEAAVSHRIHSAGKASCWLNLDTDMLREQFFAIRSKRRKLELRHRASPWQRNLGYPLAMLGLLALTGISVLIVCFHVLELLLDDAAMPRGIQDASLGQVSFSIFGSFGAALQVVLIFYLMLSSVVGFYSSPLFTRLLPERQDTPLTKIIGNCVSLLVLSSALPVFSRTLGITRFDLLGDFGRFNWLGNFYIVFLYNMGFAGLTTLCLVKRVSWAVQAELIRAFGLHKLPLPVTRCRTRSKPS
;
A
#
# COMPACT_ATOMS: atom_id res chain seq x y z
N MET A 1 -17.80 -35.57 23.14
CA MET A 1 -18.25 -36.10 21.83
C MET A 1 -18.53 -34.99 20.81
N PRO A 2 -19.39 -33.96 21.03
CA PRO A 2 -19.84 -33.08 19.94
C PRO A 2 -18.76 -32.18 19.32
N PHE A 3 -17.67 -31.88 20.04
CA PHE A 3 -16.59 -31.02 19.54
C PHE A 3 -15.33 -31.76 19.09
N ALA A 4 -15.37 -33.10 19.03
CA ALA A 4 -14.23 -33.90 18.55
C ALA A 4 -13.90 -33.60 17.07
N TYR A 5 -14.88 -33.10 16.31
CA TYR A 5 -14.72 -32.70 14.91
C TYR A 5 -13.68 -31.58 14.72
N PHE A 6 -13.55 -30.65 15.67
CA PHE A 6 -12.52 -29.61 15.57
C PHE A 6 -11.12 -30.20 15.59
N PHE A 7 -10.92 -31.30 16.34
CA PHE A 7 -9.63 -31.98 16.39
C PHE A 7 -9.28 -32.70 15.09
N THR A 8 -10.27 -33.29 14.43
CA THR A 8 -10.06 -33.93 13.13
C THR A 8 -9.81 -32.93 12.01
N GLU A 9 -10.41 -31.74 12.08
CA GLU A 9 -10.26 -30.66 11.09
C GLU A 9 -8.97 -29.82 11.28
N SER A 10 -8.42 -29.79 12.49
CA SER A 10 -7.24 -28.96 12.80
C SER A 10 -5.97 -29.40 12.07
N GLU A 11 -5.26 -28.44 11.48
CA GLU A 11 -4.00 -28.65 10.77
C GLU A 11 -2.77 -28.15 11.55
N GLY A 12 -3.00 -27.34 12.59
CA GLY A 12 -2.02 -26.58 13.36
C GLY A 12 -1.86 -25.14 12.84
N PHE A 13 -1.46 -24.22 13.72
CA PHE A 13 -1.21 -22.82 13.35
C PHE A 13 -0.13 -22.66 12.27
N ALA A 14 -0.29 -21.65 11.42
CA ALA A 14 0.65 -21.34 10.35
C ALA A 14 2.08 -21.14 10.89
N GLY A 15 3.02 -21.97 10.42
CA GLY A 15 4.43 -21.94 10.86
C GLY A 15 4.76 -22.88 12.02
N SER A 16 3.79 -23.59 12.59
CA SER A 16 4.04 -24.66 13.56
C SER A 16 4.57 -25.91 12.87
N LYS A 17 5.48 -26.64 13.54
CA LYS A 17 5.86 -27.99 13.10
C LYS A 17 4.59 -28.86 13.09
N LYS A 18 4.32 -29.51 11.95
CA LYS A 18 3.19 -30.45 11.82
C LYS A 18 3.36 -31.55 12.86
N GLY A 19 2.39 -31.65 13.77
CA GLY A 19 2.44 -32.59 14.88
C GLY A 19 1.15 -32.57 15.68
N ILE A 20 0.92 -33.62 16.47
CA ILE A 20 -0.30 -33.79 17.27
C ILE A 20 -0.48 -32.60 18.23
N MET A 21 0.60 -32.11 18.84
CA MET A 21 0.52 -30.95 19.75
C MET A 21 0.06 -29.67 19.06
N ALA A 22 0.43 -29.43 17.80
CA ALA A 22 -0.04 -28.25 17.06
C ALA A 22 -1.56 -28.27 16.83
N ARG A 23 -2.10 -29.47 16.56
CA ARG A 23 -3.55 -29.71 16.45
C ARG A 23 -4.26 -29.55 17.79
N VAL A 24 -3.68 -30.06 18.88
CA VAL A 24 -4.20 -29.84 20.24
C VAL A 24 -4.25 -28.35 20.57
N TYR A 25 -3.21 -27.59 20.26
CA TYR A 25 -3.20 -26.14 20.49
C TYR A 25 -4.28 -25.42 19.70
N GLU A 26 -4.37 -25.63 18.39
CA GLU A 26 -5.40 -25.02 17.55
C GLU A 26 -6.80 -25.34 18.08
N THR A 27 -7.06 -26.60 18.40
CA THR A 27 -8.38 -27.07 18.86
C THR A 27 -8.74 -26.53 20.23
N SER A 28 -7.78 -26.47 21.15
CA SER A 28 -7.97 -25.85 22.46
C SER A 28 -8.32 -24.37 22.33
N VAL A 29 -7.67 -23.64 21.42
CA VAL A 29 -7.95 -22.21 21.18
C VAL A 29 -9.31 -22.03 20.53
N VAL A 30 -9.67 -22.84 19.53
CA VAL A 30 -10.99 -22.79 18.88
C VAL A 30 -12.10 -23.13 19.87
N LEU A 31 -11.92 -24.15 20.70
CA LEU A 31 -12.86 -24.51 21.77
C LEU A 31 -13.02 -23.38 22.77
N LEU A 32 -11.92 -22.77 23.23
CA LEU A 32 -11.96 -21.65 24.14
C LEU A 32 -12.72 -20.47 23.51
N LEU A 33 -12.40 -20.10 22.28
CA LEU A 33 -13.10 -19.03 21.56
C LEU A 33 -14.60 -19.32 21.38
N LEU A 34 -14.96 -20.56 21.03
CA LEU A 34 -16.34 -20.98 20.89
C LEU A 34 -17.09 -20.91 22.23
N THR A 35 -16.47 -21.38 23.32
CA THR A 35 -17.08 -21.30 24.65
C THR A 35 -17.30 -19.86 25.07
N LEU A 36 -16.33 -18.96 24.87
CA LEU A 36 -16.49 -17.54 25.14
C LEU A 36 -17.59 -16.90 24.27
N LEU A 37 -17.66 -17.26 23.00
CA LEU A 37 -18.70 -16.77 22.08
C LEU A 37 -20.09 -17.20 22.56
N VAL A 38 -20.27 -18.49 22.86
CA VAL A 38 -21.57 -19.02 23.33
C VAL A 38 -21.95 -18.40 24.67
N LEU A 39 -21.00 -18.28 25.61
CA LEU A 39 -21.23 -17.62 26.90
C LEU A 39 -21.65 -16.15 26.71
N GLY A 40 -20.96 -15.42 25.83
CA GLY A 40 -21.30 -14.04 25.50
C GLY A 40 -22.69 -13.91 24.87
N MET A 41 -23.01 -14.76 23.89
CA MET A 41 -24.34 -14.78 23.25
C MET A 41 -25.45 -15.11 24.23
N VAL A 42 -25.25 -16.10 25.10
CA VAL A 42 -26.21 -16.48 26.16
C VAL A 42 -26.37 -15.34 27.16
N TRP A 43 -25.29 -14.67 27.56
CA TRP A 43 -25.34 -13.52 28.46
C TRP A 43 -26.15 -12.36 27.86
N VAL A 44 -25.89 -12.00 26.59
CA VAL A 44 -26.67 -10.97 25.87
C VAL A 44 -28.13 -11.36 25.75
N ALA A 45 -28.43 -12.60 25.32
CA ALA A 45 -29.79 -13.10 25.18
C ALA A 45 -30.55 -13.11 26.52
N SER A 46 -29.89 -13.56 27.59
CA SER A 46 -30.45 -13.55 28.94
C SER A 46 -30.72 -12.14 29.44
N ALA A 47 -29.89 -11.17 29.10
CA ALA A 47 -30.06 -9.79 29.55
C ALA A 47 -31.12 -9.03 28.74
N ILE A 48 -31.41 -9.45 27.49
CA ILE A 48 -32.55 -8.95 26.69
C ILE A 48 -33.88 -9.54 27.18
N VAL A 49 -33.93 -10.87 27.37
CA VAL A 49 -35.17 -11.59 27.76
C VAL A 49 -35.47 -11.43 29.25
N GLY A 50 -34.44 -11.37 30.10
CA GLY A 50 -34.58 -11.22 31.54
C GLY A 50 -35.09 -9.83 31.93
N ASN A 51 -36.08 -9.78 32.82
CA ASN A 51 -36.61 -8.52 33.37
C ASN A 51 -35.79 -7.98 34.55
N ASN A 52 -34.57 -8.50 34.76
CA ASN A 52 -33.72 -8.13 35.88
C ASN A 52 -33.06 -6.77 35.62
N ALA A 53 -33.26 -5.82 36.53
CA ALA A 53 -32.70 -4.47 36.41
C ALA A 53 -31.16 -4.45 36.32
N ALA A 54 -30.49 -5.33 37.08
CA ALA A 54 -29.02 -5.40 37.10
C ALA A 54 -28.41 -5.85 35.77
N SER A 55 -29.00 -6.85 35.09
CA SER A 55 -28.47 -7.33 33.80
C SER A 55 -28.70 -6.33 32.68
N ARG A 56 -29.83 -5.62 32.71
CA ARG A 56 -30.09 -4.52 31.76
C ARG A 56 -29.14 -3.35 31.97
N GLN A 57 -28.88 -2.97 33.22
CA GLN A 57 -27.88 -1.93 33.52
C GLN A 57 -26.50 -2.31 32.98
N SER A 58 -26.05 -3.56 33.20
CA SER A 58 -24.75 -4.01 32.68
C SER A 58 -24.67 -4.02 31.14
N LEU A 59 -25.80 -4.26 30.44
CA LEU A 59 -25.87 -4.13 28.99
C LEU A 59 -25.79 -2.66 28.54
N TYR A 60 -26.47 -1.75 29.25
CA TYR A 60 -26.40 -0.32 28.97
C TYR A 60 -24.98 0.20 29.21
N ASP A 61 -24.33 -0.19 30.31
CA ASP A 61 -22.94 0.16 30.59
C ASP A 61 -21.99 -0.37 29.48
N LEU A 62 -22.21 -1.61 29.00
CA LEU A 62 -21.47 -2.17 27.87
C LEU A 62 -21.65 -1.35 26.59
N TRP A 63 -22.89 -0.99 26.27
CA TRP A 63 -23.26 -0.24 25.07
C TRP A 63 -22.76 1.20 25.09
N GLU A 64 -22.89 1.89 26.23
CA GLU A 64 -22.64 3.32 26.35
C GLU A 64 -21.17 3.63 26.71
N TYR A 65 -20.52 2.80 27.54
CA TYR A 65 -19.15 3.07 28.01
C TYR A 65 -18.10 2.21 27.32
N TYR A 66 -18.27 0.88 27.32
CA TYR A 66 -17.22 -0.03 26.85
C TYR A 66 -17.11 -0.11 25.33
N LEU A 67 -18.24 -0.08 24.61
CA LEU A 67 -18.24 -0.21 23.15
C LEU A 67 -17.59 1.00 22.45
N PRO A 68 -17.86 2.27 22.84
CA PRO A 68 -17.13 3.42 22.32
C PRO A 68 -15.64 3.40 22.67
N TYR A 69 -15.27 2.91 23.86
CA TYR A 69 -13.87 2.77 24.25
C TYR A 69 -13.12 1.74 23.38
N LEU A 70 -13.73 0.58 23.13
CA LEU A 70 -13.17 -0.43 22.22
C LEU A 70 -13.03 0.10 20.79
N TYR A 71 -14.06 0.78 20.29
CA TYR A 71 -14.01 1.42 18.97
C TYR A 71 -12.90 2.47 18.90
N SER A 72 -12.71 3.25 19.97
CA SER A 72 -11.63 4.23 20.14
C SER A 72 -10.24 3.58 20.09
N CYS A 73 -10.03 2.45 20.77
CA CYS A 73 -8.78 1.70 20.69
C CYS A 73 -8.52 1.14 19.28
N ILE A 74 -9.53 0.56 18.63
CA ILE A 74 -9.41 0.01 17.28
C ILE A 74 -9.11 1.11 16.26
N SER A 75 -9.82 2.25 16.38
CA SER A 75 -9.61 3.43 15.54
C SER A 75 -8.21 3.99 15.72
N LEU A 76 -7.74 4.17 16.97
CA LEU A 76 -6.39 4.66 17.25
C LEU A 76 -5.33 3.73 16.62
N PHE A 77 -5.49 2.42 16.76
CA PHE A 77 -4.60 1.45 16.12
C PHE A 77 -4.62 1.56 14.60
N GLY A 78 -5.81 1.64 13.99
CA GLY A 78 -5.95 1.79 12.55
C GLY A 78 -5.36 3.10 12.02
N VAL A 79 -5.54 4.21 12.74
CA VAL A 79 -5.00 5.53 12.39
C VAL A 79 -3.48 5.56 12.55
N LEU A 80 -2.90 4.97 13.60
CA LEU A 80 -1.45 4.80 13.74
C LEU A 80 -0.86 3.92 12.61
N LEU A 81 -1.58 2.88 12.21
CA LEU A 81 -1.17 2.05 11.08
C LEU A 81 -1.23 2.84 9.77
N LEU A 82 -2.27 3.66 9.55
CA LEU A 82 -2.37 4.58 8.41
C LEU A 82 -1.24 5.61 8.40
N LEU A 83 -0.83 6.15 9.55
CA LEU A 83 0.29 7.09 9.69
C LEU A 83 1.60 6.53 9.15
N LEU A 84 1.87 5.25 9.38
CA LEU A 84 3.09 4.59 8.93
C LEU A 84 2.96 4.08 7.48
N CYS A 85 1.83 3.45 7.16
CA CYS A 85 1.62 2.84 5.84
C CYS A 85 1.48 3.87 4.73
N THR A 86 0.80 5.00 4.98
CA THR A 86 0.56 6.01 3.93
C THR A 86 1.85 6.63 3.38
N PRO A 87 2.76 7.25 4.17
CA PRO A 87 4.00 7.82 3.64
C PRO A 87 4.89 6.78 2.96
N PHE A 88 4.96 5.56 3.51
CA PHE A 88 5.67 4.46 2.88
C PHE A 88 5.07 4.11 1.51
N GLY A 89 3.74 4.01 1.47
CA GLY A 89 2.91 3.81 0.30
C GLY A 89 3.14 4.85 -0.80
N LEU A 90 3.14 6.13 -0.45
CA LEU A 90 3.44 7.22 -1.38
C LEU A 90 4.83 7.02 -2.01
N SER A 91 5.83 6.68 -1.20
CA SER A 91 7.19 6.41 -1.71
C SER A 91 7.22 5.19 -2.66
N THR A 92 6.43 4.16 -2.38
CA THR A 92 6.34 2.97 -3.22
C THR A 92 5.56 3.22 -4.50
N MET A 93 4.52 4.05 -4.48
CA MET A 93 3.78 4.51 -5.67
C MET A 93 4.73 5.19 -6.66
N PHE A 94 5.61 6.09 -6.20
CA PHE A 94 6.63 6.68 -7.06
C PHE A 94 7.58 5.64 -7.69
N THR A 95 7.93 4.59 -6.95
CA THR A 95 8.80 3.50 -7.46
C THR A 95 8.08 2.61 -8.46
N VAL A 96 6.84 2.26 -8.15
CA VAL A 96 6.00 1.36 -8.95
C VAL A 96 5.63 2.04 -10.27
N THR A 97 5.22 3.31 -10.24
CA THR A 97 5.03 4.14 -11.44
C THR A 97 6.32 4.22 -12.25
N GLY A 98 7.47 4.36 -11.60
CA GLY A 98 8.80 4.31 -12.22
C GLY A 98 9.13 3.01 -12.97
N LYS A 99 8.59 1.87 -12.50
CA LYS A 99 8.82 0.52 -13.07
C LYS A 99 7.76 0.13 -14.10
N LEU A 100 6.49 0.47 -13.84
CA LEU A 100 5.34 0.11 -14.67
C LEU A 100 5.22 1.01 -15.89
N LEU A 101 5.47 2.31 -15.74
CA LEU A 101 5.47 3.20 -16.88
C LEU A 101 6.86 3.19 -17.53
N VAL A 102 6.87 2.93 -18.83
CA VAL A 102 8.09 2.96 -19.64
C VAL A 102 8.72 4.34 -19.49
N LYS A 103 9.94 4.40 -18.93
CA LYS A 103 10.69 5.66 -18.85
C LYS A 103 10.75 6.25 -20.27
N PRO A 104 10.27 7.48 -20.49
CA PRO A 104 10.28 8.09 -21.81
C PRO A 104 11.74 8.28 -22.21
N ARG A 105 12.11 7.71 -23.36
CA ARG A 105 13.35 8.05 -24.04
C ARG A 105 12.95 9.00 -25.16
N LEU A 106 12.74 10.26 -24.77
CA LEU A 106 12.06 11.28 -25.55
C LEU A 106 12.73 11.62 -26.90
N LEU A 107 13.94 11.11 -27.13
CA LEU A 107 14.81 11.39 -28.28
C LEU A 107 15.41 10.14 -28.93
N GLU A 108 14.96 8.94 -28.55
CA GLU A 108 15.48 7.71 -29.17
C GLU A 108 14.51 7.28 -30.27
N ASP A 109 14.98 7.31 -31.52
CA ASP A 109 14.17 6.95 -32.68
C ASP A 109 13.88 5.44 -32.64
N LEU A 110 12.68 5.11 -32.20
CA LEU A 110 12.24 3.72 -32.03
C LEU A 110 12.16 2.99 -33.36
N ASP A 111 11.90 3.70 -34.47
CA ASP A 111 11.89 3.12 -35.80
C ASP A 111 13.30 2.77 -36.24
N GLU A 112 14.27 3.64 -35.97
CA GLU A 112 15.69 3.37 -36.19
C GLU A 112 16.14 2.15 -35.36
N GLN A 113 15.81 2.09 -34.06
CA GLN A 113 16.18 0.94 -33.23
C GLN A 113 15.50 -0.38 -33.65
N LEU A 114 14.24 -0.31 -34.07
CA LEU A 114 13.51 -1.47 -34.57
C LEU A 114 14.14 -1.99 -35.87
N SER A 115 14.53 -1.06 -36.77
CA SER A 115 15.19 -1.42 -38.02
C SER A 115 16.58 -2.01 -37.76
N CYS A 116 17.42 -1.37 -36.94
CA CYS A 116 18.74 -1.91 -36.55
C CYS A 116 18.64 -3.31 -35.94
N THR A 117 17.71 -3.51 -34.98
CA THR A 117 17.54 -4.84 -34.35
C THR A 117 17.00 -5.90 -35.32
N ARG A 118 16.19 -5.53 -36.30
CA ARG A 118 15.78 -6.45 -37.39
C ARG A 118 16.96 -6.85 -38.28
N PHE A 119 17.84 -5.90 -38.62
CA PHE A 119 19.05 -6.20 -39.40
C PHE A 119 20.03 -7.08 -38.61
N GLU A 120 20.21 -6.83 -37.31
CA GLU A 120 21.00 -7.69 -36.42
C GLU A 120 20.44 -9.12 -36.36
N GLU A 121 19.12 -9.28 -36.22
CA GLU A 121 18.46 -10.59 -36.22
C GLU A 121 18.69 -11.34 -37.54
N ALA A 122 18.54 -10.65 -38.68
CA ALA A 122 18.77 -11.22 -40.00
C ALA A 122 20.24 -11.64 -40.19
N ALA A 123 21.19 -10.80 -39.76
CA ALA A 123 22.62 -11.09 -39.85
C ALA A 123 23.02 -12.30 -39.00
N VAL A 124 22.52 -12.40 -37.75
CA VAL A 124 22.80 -13.55 -36.86
C VAL A 124 22.11 -14.82 -37.38
N SER A 125 20.88 -14.72 -37.90
CA SER A 125 20.19 -15.85 -38.55
C SER A 125 21.00 -16.42 -39.71
N HIS A 126 21.56 -15.56 -40.56
CA HIS A 126 22.44 -15.97 -41.64
C HIS A 126 23.71 -16.66 -41.14
N ARG A 127 24.35 -16.13 -40.08
CA ARG A 127 25.54 -16.74 -39.47
C ARG A 127 25.28 -18.14 -38.90
N ILE A 128 24.11 -18.35 -38.28
CA ILE A 128 23.70 -19.67 -37.77
C ILE A 128 23.51 -20.65 -38.94
N HIS A 129 22.84 -20.21 -40.01
CA HIS A 129 22.62 -21.05 -41.19
C HIS A 129 23.92 -21.41 -41.94
N SER A 130 24.89 -20.48 -42.00
CA SER A 130 26.22 -20.76 -42.56
C SER A 130 27.07 -21.65 -41.67
N ALA A 131 27.01 -21.48 -40.34
CA ALA A 131 27.74 -22.30 -39.38
C ALA A 131 27.29 -23.77 -39.41
N GLY A 132 25.99 -24.02 -39.63
CA GLY A 132 25.45 -25.38 -39.78
C GLY A 132 25.94 -26.13 -41.03
N LYS A 133 26.53 -25.43 -42.01
CA LYS A 133 27.09 -26.03 -43.24
C LYS A 133 28.61 -26.29 -43.15
N ALA A 134 29.31 -25.71 -42.17
CA ALA A 134 30.76 -25.86 -41.98
C ALA A 134 31.05 -26.84 -40.83
N SER A 135 31.96 -27.79 -41.05
CA SER A 135 32.15 -29.02 -40.27
C SER A 135 32.67 -28.86 -38.81
N CYS A 136 32.09 -29.68 -37.92
CA CYS A 136 32.57 -30.30 -36.67
C CYS A 136 33.16 -29.44 -35.51
N TRP A 137 33.95 -28.40 -35.76
CA TRP A 137 34.62 -27.61 -34.69
C TRP A 137 33.81 -26.41 -34.16
N LEU A 138 32.61 -26.16 -34.71
CA LEU A 138 31.77 -24.98 -34.46
C LEU A 138 30.67 -25.16 -33.38
N ASN A 139 30.51 -26.35 -32.80
CA ASN A 139 29.36 -26.64 -31.92
C ASN A 139 29.26 -25.71 -30.69
N LEU A 140 30.39 -25.34 -30.07
CA LEU A 140 30.39 -24.43 -28.92
C LEU A 140 30.03 -22.98 -29.29
N ASP A 141 30.38 -22.55 -30.50
CA ASP A 141 30.07 -21.21 -31.01
C ASP A 141 28.60 -21.14 -31.45
N THR A 142 28.05 -22.23 -32.00
CA THR A 142 26.62 -22.29 -32.39
C THR A 142 25.65 -22.13 -31.22
N ASP A 143 26.00 -22.62 -30.03
CA ASP A 143 25.16 -22.45 -28.83
C ASP A 143 25.19 -21.00 -28.32
N MET A 144 26.36 -20.35 -28.34
CA MET A 144 26.50 -18.92 -28.02
C MET A 144 25.74 -18.04 -29.03
N LEU A 145 25.82 -18.36 -30.33
CA LEU A 145 25.07 -17.65 -31.38
C LEU A 145 23.55 -17.85 -31.22
N ARG A 146 23.09 -19.03 -30.79
CA ARG A 146 21.67 -19.29 -30.50
C ARG A 146 21.19 -18.44 -29.31
N GLU A 147 21.95 -18.39 -28.23
CA GLU A 147 21.63 -17.53 -27.08
C GLU A 147 21.55 -16.05 -27.48
N GLN A 148 22.51 -15.56 -28.27
CA GLN A 148 22.47 -14.20 -28.81
C GLN A 148 21.26 -13.95 -29.71
N PHE A 149 20.92 -14.91 -30.58
CA PHE A 149 19.74 -14.83 -31.43
C PHE A 149 18.45 -14.74 -30.60
N PHE A 150 18.30 -15.56 -29.56
CA PHE A 150 17.16 -15.48 -28.65
C PHE A 150 17.12 -14.15 -27.90
N ALA A 151 18.27 -13.63 -27.46
CA ALA A 151 18.36 -12.33 -26.83
C ALA A 151 17.90 -11.20 -27.76
N ILE A 152 18.41 -11.15 -29.00
CA ILE A 152 18.04 -10.16 -30.03
C ILE A 152 16.55 -10.27 -30.40
N ARG A 153 16.04 -11.49 -30.58
CA ARG A 153 14.62 -11.73 -30.87
C ARG A 153 13.70 -11.30 -29.73
N SER A 154 14.11 -11.55 -28.48
CA SER A 154 13.38 -11.07 -27.30
C SER A 154 13.38 -9.55 -27.20
N LYS A 155 14.50 -8.90 -27.56
CA LYS A 155 14.64 -7.44 -27.64
C LYS A 155 13.72 -6.88 -28.71
N ARG A 156 13.72 -7.43 -29.93
CA ARG A 156 12.83 -7.05 -31.02
C ARG A 156 11.35 -7.15 -30.63
N ARG A 157 10.89 -8.27 -30.07
CA ARG A 157 9.49 -8.41 -29.61
C ARG A 157 9.11 -7.33 -28.58
N LYS A 158 10.01 -7.01 -27.64
CA LYS A 158 9.78 -5.94 -26.66
C LYS A 158 9.69 -4.56 -27.33
N LEU A 159 10.51 -4.29 -28.35
CA LEU A 159 10.43 -3.05 -29.13
C LEU A 159 9.17 -2.98 -30.01
N GLU A 160 8.76 -4.08 -30.65
CA GLU A 160 7.52 -4.14 -31.47
C GLU A 160 6.27 -3.92 -30.61
N LEU A 161 6.21 -4.51 -29.42
CA LEU A 161 5.14 -4.27 -28.46
C LEU A 161 5.09 -2.81 -28.02
N ARG A 162 6.25 -2.18 -27.80
CA ARG A 162 6.33 -0.73 -27.51
C ARG A 162 5.88 0.10 -28.70
N HIS A 163 6.32 -0.24 -29.91
CA HIS A 163 5.97 0.45 -31.14
C HIS A 163 4.46 0.52 -31.36
N ARG A 164 3.73 -0.57 -31.06
CA ARG A 164 2.26 -0.62 -31.19
C ARG A 164 1.50 0.27 -30.19
N ALA A 165 2.12 0.72 -29.10
CA ALA A 165 1.47 1.61 -28.14
C ALA A 165 1.49 3.08 -28.64
N SER A 166 0.46 3.86 -28.31
CA SER A 166 0.33 5.23 -28.82
C SER A 166 1.48 6.14 -28.34
N PRO A 167 1.95 7.09 -29.16
CA PRO A 167 3.03 8.01 -28.79
C PRO A 167 2.73 8.80 -27.52
N TRP A 168 1.47 9.21 -27.35
CA TRP A 168 0.97 9.93 -26.17
C TRP A 168 1.05 9.09 -24.90
N GLN A 169 0.59 7.83 -24.93
CA GLN A 169 0.64 6.94 -23.78
C GLN A 169 2.08 6.57 -23.38
N ARG A 170 3.00 6.55 -24.36
CA ARG A 170 4.42 6.19 -24.15
C ARG A 170 5.26 7.33 -23.60
N ASN A 171 5.06 8.54 -24.11
CA ASN A 171 5.93 9.68 -23.79
C ASN A 171 5.34 10.63 -22.74
N LEU A 172 4.02 10.83 -22.74
CA LEU A 172 3.35 11.76 -21.83
C LEU A 172 2.81 11.07 -20.58
N GLY A 173 2.43 9.80 -20.66
CA GLY A 173 1.85 9.07 -19.52
C GLY A 173 2.78 9.04 -18.30
N TYR A 174 4.08 8.78 -18.51
CA TYR A 174 5.07 8.73 -17.42
C TYR A 174 5.26 10.08 -16.72
N PRO A 175 5.61 11.18 -17.42
CA PRO A 175 5.81 12.46 -16.76
C PRO A 175 4.52 13.01 -16.16
N LEU A 176 3.36 12.80 -16.81
CA LEU A 176 2.07 13.22 -16.29
C LEU A 176 1.70 12.47 -15.00
N ALA A 177 1.91 11.15 -14.95
CA ALA A 177 1.66 10.36 -13.75
C ALA A 177 2.62 10.74 -12.60
N MET A 178 3.91 10.95 -12.91
CA MET A 178 4.89 11.39 -11.92
C MET A 178 4.57 12.79 -11.36
N LEU A 179 4.18 13.71 -12.24
CA LEU A 179 3.77 15.07 -11.87
C LEU A 179 2.47 15.04 -11.08
N GLY A 180 1.50 14.21 -11.46
CA GLY A 180 0.25 14.02 -10.72
C GLY A 180 0.48 13.47 -9.31
N LEU A 181 1.34 12.46 -9.15
CA LEU A 181 1.73 11.94 -7.84
C LEU A 181 2.46 13.00 -7.00
N LEU A 182 3.36 13.77 -7.61
CA LEU A 182 4.08 14.85 -6.95
C LEU A 182 3.13 15.99 -6.51
N ALA A 183 2.18 16.37 -7.37
CA ALA A 183 1.18 17.37 -7.05
C ALA A 183 0.25 16.90 -5.93
N LEU A 184 -0.28 15.67 -6.00
CA LEU A 184 -1.17 15.13 -4.97
C LEU A 184 -0.44 14.98 -3.61
N THR A 185 0.81 14.50 -3.60
CA THR A 185 1.62 14.47 -2.38
C THR A 185 1.89 15.87 -1.85
N GLY A 186 2.35 16.79 -2.69
CA GLY A 186 2.63 18.17 -2.28
C GLY A 186 1.40 18.87 -1.70
N ILE A 187 0.26 18.78 -2.38
CA ILE A 187 -1.03 19.31 -1.92
C ILE A 187 -1.42 18.68 -0.58
N SER A 188 -1.30 17.36 -0.42
CA SER A 188 -1.63 16.69 0.85
C SER A 188 -0.78 17.19 2.02
N VAL A 189 0.54 17.39 1.81
CA VAL A 189 1.44 17.92 2.84
C VAL A 189 1.10 19.36 3.16
N LEU A 190 0.86 20.20 2.15
CA LEU A 190 0.50 21.60 2.33
C LEU A 190 -0.79 21.73 3.16
N ILE A 191 -1.82 20.95 2.86
CA ILE A 191 -3.08 20.95 3.62
C ILE A 191 -2.82 20.60 5.08
N VAL A 192 -2.05 19.54 5.35
CA VAL A 192 -1.73 19.13 6.73
C VAL A 192 -0.90 20.20 7.43
N CYS A 193 0.07 20.83 6.76
CA CYS A 193 0.85 21.93 7.33
C CYS A 193 -0.02 23.14 7.70
N PHE A 194 -0.95 23.54 6.82
CA PHE A 194 -1.92 24.59 7.14
C PHE A 194 -2.83 24.19 8.30
N HIS A 195 -3.28 22.94 8.36
CA HIS A 195 -4.08 22.44 9.47
C HIS A 195 -3.32 22.44 10.80
N VAL A 196 -2.04 22.06 10.80
CA VAL A 196 -1.17 22.14 11.98
C VAL A 196 -0.99 23.59 12.44
N LEU A 197 -0.81 24.51 11.51
CA LEU A 197 -0.69 25.94 11.82
C LEU A 197 -2.00 26.49 12.41
N GLU A 198 -3.13 26.09 11.84
CA GLU A 198 -4.47 26.45 12.36
C GLU A 198 -4.68 25.89 13.77
N LEU A 199 -4.32 24.62 14.00
CA LEU A 199 -4.41 23.98 15.32
C LEU A 199 -3.53 24.72 16.35
N LEU A 200 -2.39 25.27 15.95
CA LEU A 200 -1.49 26.02 16.83
C LEU A 200 -2.00 27.43 17.17
N LEU A 201 -2.77 28.05 16.27
CA LEU A 201 -3.28 29.41 16.42
C LEU A 201 -4.67 29.44 17.09
N ASP A 202 -5.47 28.40 16.93
CA ASP A 202 -6.83 28.32 17.44
C ASP A 202 -7.12 26.93 18.05
N ASP A 203 -7.17 26.85 19.38
CA ASP A 203 -7.52 25.64 20.13
C ASP A 203 -8.96 25.14 19.80
N ALA A 204 -9.82 25.99 19.21
CA ALA A 204 -11.16 25.61 18.75
C ALA A 204 -11.16 24.83 17.43
N ALA A 205 -10.04 24.80 16.70
CA ALA A 205 -9.91 24.03 15.45
C ALA A 205 -9.72 22.52 15.66
N MET A 206 -9.71 22.05 16.92
CA MET A 206 -9.70 20.62 17.20
C MET A 206 -10.90 19.92 16.53
N PRO A 207 -10.72 18.68 16.05
CA PRO A 207 -11.80 17.88 15.46
C PRO A 207 -12.86 17.41 16.48
N ARG A 208 -13.15 18.21 17.51
CA ARG A 208 -14.28 18.02 18.43
C ARG A 208 -15.58 18.05 17.61
N GLY A 209 -16.50 17.15 17.94
CA GLY A 209 -17.79 17.04 17.24
C GLY A 209 -18.59 18.32 17.40
N ILE A 210 -18.47 19.24 16.44
CA ILE A 210 -19.30 20.44 16.39
C ILE A 210 -20.62 20.04 15.73
N GLN A 211 -21.71 20.11 16.50
CA GLN A 211 -23.08 19.85 16.03
C GLN A 211 -23.62 20.93 15.08
N ASP A 212 -22.92 22.06 14.90
CA ASP A 212 -23.48 23.26 14.23
C ASP A 212 -22.67 23.82 13.04
N ALA A 213 -21.77 23.06 12.43
CA ALA A 213 -21.10 23.51 11.20
C ALA A 213 -21.98 23.23 9.97
N SER A 214 -22.70 24.25 9.52
CA SER A 214 -23.53 24.24 8.31
C SER A 214 -22.78 23.67 7.10
N LEU A 215 -23.48 22.84 6.33
CA LEU A 215 -22.96 22.22 5.10
C LEU A 215 -22.34 23.28 4.19
N GLY A 216 -21.02 23.19 3.98
CA GLY A 216 -20.33 23.91 2.91
C GLY A 216 -19.58 25.20 3.28
N GLN A 217 -19.35 25.51 4.56
CA GLN A 217 -18.69 26.77 4.93
C GLN A 217 -17.17 26.72 5.12
N VAL A 218 -16.52 25.57 5.33
CA VAL A 218 -15.09 25.58 5.68
C VAL A 218 -14.29 24.47 4.99
N SER A 219 -13.34 24.94 4.17
CA SER A 219 -12.06 24.34 3.75
C SER A 219 -11.88 24.01 2.26
N PHE A 220 -12.90 23.60 1.50
CA PHE A 220 -12.74 23.42 0.03
C PHE A 220 -13.97 23.75 -0.82
N SER A 221 -15.18 23.76 -0.27
CA SER A 221 -16.38 24.23 -0.97
C SER A 221 -16.41 25.74 -1.21
N ILE A 222 -15.47 26.51 -0.63
CA ILE A 222 -15.21 27.90 -1.05
C ILE A 222 -14.83 27.94 -2.54
N PHE A 223 -14.12 26.90 -3.02
CA PHE A 223 -13.83 26.69 -4.45
C PHE A 223 -14.98 25.98 -5.20
N GLY A 224 -16.15 25.81 -4.57
CA GLY A 224 -17.31 25.14 -5.14
C GLY A 224 -17.09 23.64 -5.37
N SER A 225 -17.63 23.13 -6.48
CA SER A 225 -17.56 21.71 -6.87
C SER A 225 -16.13 21.22 -7.11
N PHE A 226 -15.21 22.09 -7.51
CA PHE A 226 -13.81 21.73 -7.77
C PHE A 226 -13.09 21.29 -6.50
N GLY A 227 -13.28 22.01 -5.39
CA GLY A 227 -12.67 21.64 -4.11
C GLY A 227 -13.21 20.32 -3.56
N ALA A 228 -14.51 20.07 -3.73
CA ALA A 228 -15.11 18.77 -3.37
C ALA A 228 -14.54 17.63 -4.22
N ALA A 229 -14.38 17.83 -5.53
CA ALA A 229 -13.75 16.84 -6.40
C ALA A 229 -12.30 16.56 -6.00
N LEU A 230 -11.52 17.61 -5.71
CA LEU A 230 -10.14 17.49 -5.25
C LEU A 230 -10.05 16.73 -3.92
N GLN A 231 -10.97 16.99 -2.99
CA GLN A 231 -11.06 16.27 -1.71
C GLN A 231 -11.32 14.77 -1.91
N VAL A 232 -12.27 14.40 -2.77
CA VAL A 232 -12.53 12.99 -3.11
C VAL A 232 -11.30 12.33 -3.73
N VAL A 233 -10.63 13.03 -4.65
CA VAL A 233 -9.38 12.55 -5.26
C VAL A 233 -8.28 12.36 -4.21
N LEU A 234 -8.13 13.28 -3.25
CA LEU A 234 -7.15 13.16 -2.16
C LEU A 234 -7.48 11.99 -1.23
N ILE A 235 -8.74 11.79 -0.84
CA ILE A 235 -9.15 10.67 0.00
C ILE A 235 -8.84 9.34 -0.71
N PHE A 236 -9.22 9.23 -1.99
CA PHE A 236 -8.95 8.03 -2.78
C PHE A 236 -7.45 7.80 -2.97
N TYR A 237 -6.68 8.87 -3.16
CA TYR A 237 -5.23 8.82 -3.27
C TYR A 237 -4.56 8.32 -1.98
N LEU A 238 -4.97 8.83 -0.81
CA LEU A 238 -4.46 8.39 0.48
C LEU A 238 -4.90 6.97 0.82
N MET A 239 -6.13 6.58 0.46
CA MET A 239 -6.60 5.20 0.57
C MET A 239 -5.74 4.24 -0.25
N LEU A 240 -5.55 4.51 -1.54
CA LEU A 240 -4.70 3.66 -2.38
C LEU A 240 -3.26 3.61 -1.86
N SER A 241 -2.73 4.76 -1.43
CA SER A 241 -1.37 4.84 -0.90
C SER A 241 -1.22 4.05 0.39
N SER A 242 -2.17 4.14 1.32
CA SER A 242 -2.14 3.34 2.55
C SER A 242 -2.23 1.84 2.29
N VAL A 243 -3.07 1.38 1.34
CA VAL A 243 -3.17 -0.03 0.96
C VAL A 243 -1.87 -0.52 0.33
N VAL A 244 -1.31 0.23 -0.62
CA VAL A 244 -0.02 -0.12 -1.24
C VAL A 244 1.09 -0.12 -0.19
N GLY A 245 1.08 0.81 0.75
CA GLY A 245 2.05 0.89 1.84
C GLY A 245 1.92 -0.26 2.84
N PHE A 246 0.69 -0.67 3.17
CA PHE A 246 0.41 -1.82 4.02
C PHE A 246 1.04 -3.09 3.43
N TYR A 247 0.71 -3.43 2.19
CA TYR A 247 1.22 -4.64 1.53
C TYR A 247 2.71 -4.58 1.17
N SER A 248 3.27 -3.38 1.01
CA SER A 248 4.70 -3.22 0.76
C SER A 248 5.55 -3.26 2.03
N SER A 249 4.94 -3.12 3.21
CA SER A 249 5.66 -3.03 4.49
C SER A 249 6.23 -4.40 4.93
N PRO A 250 7.42 -4.44 5.53
CA PRO A 250 8.04 -5.70 5.97
C PRO A 250 7.21 -6.45 7.01
N LEU A 251 6.38 -5.74 7.79
CA LEU A 251 5.51 -6.30 8.81
C LEU A 251 4.33 -7.08 8.21
N PHE A 252 3.73 -6.58 7.14
CA PHE A 252 2.50 -7.14 6.57
C PHE A 252 2.67 -7.80 5.20
N THR A 253 3.88 -7.81 4.62
CA THR A 253 4.22 -8.61 3.42
C THR A 253 3.81 -10.08 3.52
N ARG A 254 3.82 -10.68 4.72
CA ARG A 254 3.39 -12.07 4.95
C ARG A 254 1.90 -12.31 4.71
N LEU A 255 1.10 -11.24 4.77
CA LEU A 255 -0.34 -11.27 4.49
C LEU A 255 -0.64 -11.08 3.01
N LEU A 256 0.35 -10.78 2.15
CA LEU A 256 0.12 -10.60 0.72
C LEU A 256 -0.55 -11.85 0.11
N PRO A 257 -1.72 -11.71 -0.55
CA PRO A 257 -2.40 -12.85 -1.16
C PRO A 257 -1.63 -13.37 -2.38
N GLU A 258 -1.40 -14.68 -2.44
CA GLU A 258 -0.81 -15.39 -3.57
C GLU A 258 -1.91 -16.06 -4.40
N ARG A 259 -1.78 -16.08 -5.73
CA ARG A 259 -2.79 -16.72 -6.57
C ARG A 259 -2.79 -18.23 -6.30
N GLN A 260 -3.98 -18.76 -5.98
CA GLN A 260 -4.26 -20.20 -5.81
C GLN A 260 -3.62 -20.90 -4.60
N ASP A 261 -2.87 -20.18 -3.74
CA ASP A 261 -2.22 -20.76 -2.54
C ASP A 261 -2.36 -19.83 -1.30
N THR A 262 -3.59 -19.38 -1.04
CA THR A 262 -3.91 -18.57 0.15
C THR A 262 -4.63 -19.39 1.21
N PRO A 263 -3.98 -19.74 2.33
CA PRO A 263 -4.67 -20.39 3.44
C PRO A 263 -5.75 -19.47 4.02
N LEU A 264 -6.83 -20.06 4.54
CA LEU A 264 -7.98 -19.35 5.10
C LEU A 264 -7.56 -18.32 6.17
N THR A 265 -6.54 -18.63 6.98
CA THR A 265 -6.00 -17.72 8.00
C THR A 265 -5.42 -16.43 7.42
N LYS A 266 -4.75 -16.47 6.26
CA LYS A 266 -4.28 -15.27 5.55
C LYS A 266 -5.45 -14.47 4.97
N ILE A 267 -6.50 -15.15 4.50
CA ILE A 267 -7.71 -14.49 3.98
C ILE A 267 -8.39 -13.70 5.09
N ILE A 268 -8.64 -14.34 6.24
CA ILE A 268 -9.23 -13.70 7.42
C ILE A 268 -8.35 -12.53 7.87
N GLY A 269 -7.03 -12.74 7.97
CA GLY A 269 -6.08 -11.69 8.34
C GLY A 269 -6.13 -10.47 7.40
N ASN A 270 -6.20 -10.69 6.08
CA ASN A 270 -6.36 -9.61 5.11
C ASN A 270 -7.71 -8.90 5.24
N CYS A 271 -8.80 -9.63 5.39
CA CYS A 271 -10.12 -9.06 5.57
C CYS A 271 -10.17 -8.18 6.82
N VAL A 272 -9.67 -8.67 7.96
CA VAL A 272 -9.61 -7.90 9.21
C VAL A 272 -8.71 -6.68 9.05
N SER A 273 -7.54 -6.83 8.44
CA SER A 273 -6.60 -5.71 8.25
C SER A 273 -7.16 -4.62 7.35
N LEU A 274 -7.78 -5.00 6.22
CA LEU A 274 -8.42 -4.06 5.30
C LEU A 274 -9.66 -3.41 5.92
N LEU A 275 -10.41 -4.14 6.74
CA LEU A 275 -11.56 -3.61 7.47
C LEU A 275 -11.11 -2.53 8.47
N VAL A 276 -10.07 -2.80 9.26
CA VAL A 276 -9.48 -1.83 10.21
C VAL A 276 -8.91 -0.62 9.47
N LEU A 277 -8.21 -0.83 8.34
CA LEU A 277 -7.69 0.26 7.52
C LEU A 277 -8.86 1.12 6.98
N SER A 278 -9.90 0.48 6.45
CA SER A 278 -11.06 1.14 5.87
C SER A 278 -11.88 1.93 6.89
N SER A 279 -12.06 1.40 8.11
CA SER A 279 -12.79 2.10 9.17
C SER A 279 -12.00 3.27 9.75
N ALA A 280 -10.67 3.20 9.70
CA ALA A 280 -9.79 4.28 10.16
C ALA A 280 -9.60 5.40 9.12
N LEU A 281 -9.86 5.18 7.82
CA LEU A 281 -9.67 6.18 6.76
C LEU A 281 -10.47 7.48 6.97
N PRO A 282 -11.75 7.47 7.34
CA PRO A 282 -12.49 8.70 7.62
C PRO A 282 -11.92 9.47 8.81
N VAL A 283 -11.55 8.77 9.88
CA VAL A 283 -10.91 9.35 11.06
C VAL A 283 -9.57 9.96 10.69
N PHE A 284 -8.78 9.25 9.89
CA PHE A 284 -7.51 9.72 9.36
C PHE A 284 -7.66 10.99 8.51
N SER A 285 -8.58 11.00 7.55
CA SER A 285 -8.87 12.18 6.71
C SER A 285 -9.31 13.40 7.54
N ARG A 286 -10.11 13.17 8.58
CA ARG A 286 -10.53 14.20 9.54
C ARG A 286 -9.37 14.70 10.39
N THR A 287 -8.54 13.80 10.92
CA THR A 287 -7.37 14.18 11.75
C THR A 287 -6.35 14.99 10.96
N LEU A 288 -6.20 14.73 9.66
CA LEU A 288 -5.32 15.47 8.76
C LEU A 288 -5.86 16.85 8.33
N GLY A 289 -7.11 17.17 8.68
CA GLY A 289 -7.76 18.40 8.23
C GLY A 289 -8.18 18.39 6.75
N ILE A 290 -8.15 17.24 6.08
CA ILE A 290 -8.56 17.11 4.67
C ILE A 290 -10.08 17.20 4.55
N THR A 291 -10.81 16.61 5.51
CA THR A 291 -12.27 16.65 5.59
C THR A 291 -12.73 17.16 6.94
N ARG A 292 -13.54 18.24 6.96
CA ARG A 292 -14.25 18.67 8.17
C ARG A 292 -15.61 18.00 8.38
N PHE A 293 -16.15 17.36 7.35
CA PHE A 293 -17.44 16.70 7.43
C PHE A 293 -17.38 15.46 8.34
N ASP A 294 -18.27 15.43 9.32
CA ASP A 294 -18.54 14.26 10.14
C ASP A 294 -19.53 13.35 9.41
N LEU A 295 -19.06 12.64 8.38
CA LEU A 295 -19.92 11.77 7.55
C LEU A 295 -20.58 10.62 8.31
N LEU A 296 -20.09 10.28 9.51
CA LEU A 296 -20.64 9.18 10.34
C LEU A 296 -21.37 9.68 11.60
N GLY A 297 -21.41 10.99 11.87
CA GLY A 297 -22.17 11.59 12.97
C GLY A 297 -21.74 11.18 14.38
N ASP A 298 -20.71 10.34 14.53
CA ASP A 298 -20.34 9.67 15.78
C ASP A 298 -18.84 9.76 16.09
N PHE A 299 -18.07 10.54 15.31
CA PHE A 299 -16.64 10.75 15.59
C PHE A 299 -16.40 11.50 16.90
N GLY A 300 -17.43 12.18 17.44
CA GLY A 300 -17.40 12.82 18.76
C GLY A 300 -17.25 11.86 19.94
N ARG A 301 -17.49 10.55 19.77
CA ARG A 301 -17.30 9.53 20.82
C ARG A 301 -15.84 9.09 21.00
N PHE A 302 -14.94 9.51 20.12
CA PHE A 302 -13.53 9.16 20.21
C PHE A 302 -12.79 10.01 21.24
N ASN A 303 -12.64 9.47 22.46
CA ASN A 303 -11.93 10.15 23.55
C ASN A 303 -10.53 10.67 23.17
N TRP A 304 -9.79 9.95 22.32
CA TRP A 304 -8.44 10.37 21.93
C TRP A 304 -8.43 11.57 20.97
N LEU A 305 -9.50 11.74 20.19
CA LEU A 305 -9.65 12.80 19.19
C LEU A 305 -9.85 14.18 19.84
N GLY A 306 -10.26 14.21 21.12
CA GLY A 306 -10.35 15.41 21.93
C GLY A 306 -9.04 15.89 22.55
N ASN A 307 -7.96 15.10 22.43
CA ASN A 307 -6.64 15.44 22.98
C ASN A 307 -5.77 16.14 21.94
N PHE A 308 -5.54 17.44 22.16
CA PHE A 308 -4.69 18.29 21.32
C PHE A 308 -3.33 17.67 21.01
N TYR A 309 -2.63 17.17 22.04
CA TYR A 309 -1.26 16.67 21.88
C TYR A 309 -1.20 15.46 20.97
N ILE A 310 -2.19 14.56 21.05
CA ILE A 310 -2.25 13.36 20.21
C ILE A 310 -2.49 13.77 18.75
N VAL A 311 -3.47 14.64 18.51
CA VAL A 311 -3.80 15.12 17.16
C VAL A 311 -2.66 15.93 16.56
N PHE A 312 -2.03 16.81 17.33
CA PHE A 312 -0.89 17.60 16.91
C PHE A 312 0.33 16.72 16.57
N LEU A 313 0.70 15.80 17.46
CA LEU A 313 1.81 14.87 17.24
C LEU A 313 1.57 13.98 16.01
N TYR A 314 0.32 13.53 15.84
CA TYR A 314 -0.08 12.74 14.69
C TYR A 314 0.13 13.50 13.37
N ASN A 315 -0.38 14.73 13.28
CA ASN A 315 -0.25 15.56 12.10
C ASN A 315 1.21 15.94 11.80
N MET A 316 1.97 16.30 12.83
CA MET A 316 3.41 16.56 12.71
C MET A 316 4.18 15.32 12.25
N GLY A 317 3.84 14.15 12.80
CA GLY A 317 4.39 12.87 12.37
C GLY A 317 4.10 12.59 10.89
N PHE A 318 2.85 12.81 10.46
CA PHE A 318 2.46 12.59 9.06
C PHE A 318 3.20 13.56 8.12
N ALA A 319 3.17 14.86 8.40
CA ALA A 319 3.85 15.88 7.61
C ALA A 319 5.37 15.66 7.56
N GLY A 320 5.97 15.27 8.69
CA GLY A 320 7.40 14.95 8.77
C GLY A 320 7.78 13.72 7.95
N LEU A 321 7.07 12.61 8.12
CA LEU A 321 7.34 11.36 7.41
C LEU A 321 7.12 11.50 5.90
N THR A 322 6.05 12.18 5.48
CA THR A 322 5.72 12.41 4.07
C THR A 322 6.71 13.35 3.40
N THR A 323 7.06 14.48 4.05
CA THR A 323 8.08 15.41 3.57
C THR A 323 9.44 14.71 3.46
N LEU A 324 9.85 13.93 4.47
CA LEU A 324 11.12 13.20 4.42
C LEU A 324 11.16 12.19 3.27
N CYS A 325 10.05 11.46 3.05
CA CYS A 325 9.91 10.55 1.92
C CYS A 325 10.00 11.29 0.57
N LEU A 326 9.36 12.45 0.47
CA LEU A 326 9.35 13.27 -0.73
C LEU A 326 10.74 13.84 -1.05
N VAL A 327 11.38 14.47 -0.06
CA VAL A 327 12.74 15.02 -0.19
C VAL A 327 13.70 13.92 -0.60
N LYS A 328 13.69 12.77 0.10
CA LYS A 328 14.56 11.64 -0.26
C LYS A 328 14.33 11.20 -1.71
N ARG A 329 13.08 11.10 -2.16
CA ARG A 329 12.75 10.69 -3.55
C ARG A 329 13.22 11.70 -4.58
N VAL A 330 12.93 12.98 -4.36
CA VAL A 330 13.31 14.07 -5.26
C VAL A 330 14.83 14.21 -5.29
N SER A 331 15.50 14.20 -4.14
CA SER A 331 16.96 14.25 -4.05
C SER A 331 17.61 13.08 -4.80
N TRP A 332 17.12 11.84 -4.64
CA TRP A 332 17.63 10.69 -5.40
C TRP A 332 17.40 10.83 -6.91
N ALA A 333 16.24 11.34 -7.33
CA ALA A 333 15.95 11.56 -8.75
C ALA A 333 16.86 12.63 -9.35
N VAL A 334 17.05 13.76 -8.65
CA VAL A 334 17.93 14.86 -9.06
C VAL A 334 19.39 14.40 -9.10
N GLN A 335 19.85 13.67 -8.08
CA GLN A 335 21.20 13.08 -8.06
C GLN A 335 21.41 12.11 -9.22
N ALA A 336 20.43 11.25 -9.51
CA ALA A 336 20.53 10.29 -10.61
C ALA A 336 20.63 10.98 -11.98
N GLU A 337 19.85 12.03 -12.21
CA GLU A 337 19.93 12.80 -13.47
C GLU A 337 21.20 13.68 -13.53
N LEU A 338 21.69 14.24 -12.41
CA LEU A 338 22.99 14.91 -12.35
C LEU A 338 24.15 13.98 -12.71
N ILE A 339 24.20 12.78 -12.12
CA ILE A 339 25.23 11.76 -12.43
C ILE A 339 25.18 11.38 -13.92
N ARG A 340 23.98 11.32 -14.49
CA ARG A 340 23.78 11.04 -15.91
C ARG A 340 24.22 12.19 -16.81
N ALA A 341 23.91 13.42 -16.43
CA ALA A 341 24.29 14.64 -17.14
C ALA A 341 25.81 14.86 -17.13
N PHE A 342 26.47 14.60 -16.00
CA PHE A 342 27.94 14.64 -15.87
C PHE A 342 28.65 13.46 -16.54
N GLY A 343 27.92 12.51 -17.16
CA GLY A 343 28.52 11.39 -17.87
C GLY A 343 29.22 10.35 -16.99
N LEU A 344 29.14 10.46 -15.66
CA LEU A 344 29.80 9.55 -14.70
C LEU A 344 29.30 8.10 -14.81
N HIS A 345 28.13 7.86 -15.42
CA HIS A 345 27.65 6.51 -15.72
C HIS A 345 28.57 5.75 -16.73
N LYS A 346 29.40 6.46 -17.50
CA LYS A 346 30.36 5.86 -18.44
C LYS A 346 31.73 5.57 -17.80
N LEU A 347 32.00 6.04 -16.58
CA LEU A 347 33.22 5.64 -15.88
C LEU A 347 33.04 4.23 -15.30
N PRO A 348 34.04 3.34 -15.45
CA PRO A 348 34.04 2.03 -14.83
C PRO A 348 34.31 2.21 -13.33
N LEU A 349 33.31 2.67 -12.58
CA LEU A 349 33.39 2.64 -11.13
C LEU A 349 33.26 1.19 -10.67
N PRO A 350 34.16 0.69 -9.80
CA PRO A 350 34.06 -0.66 -9.25
C PRO A 350 32.80 -0.71 -8.40
N VAL A 351 31.73 -1.27 -8.95
CA VAL A 351 30.55 -1.60 -8.17
C VAL A 351 30.99 -2.61 -7.10
N THR A 352 31.06 -2.18 -5.85
CA THR A 352 31.13 -3.09 -4.70
C THR A 352 29.92 -3.99 -4.77
N ARG A 353 30.14 -5.20 -5.26
CA ARG A 353 29.18 -6.29 -5.33
C ARG A 353 28.76 -6.60 -3.90
N CYS A 354 27.62 -6.07 -3.48
CA CYS A 354 27.04 -6.43 -2.19
C CYS A 354 26.73 -7.93 -2.24
N ARG A 355 27.46 -8.69 -1.43
CA ARG A 355 27.50 -10.16 -1.37
C ARG A 355 26.08 -10.70 -1.18
N THR A 356 25.48 -11.23 -2.24
CA THR A 356 24.25 -12.03 -2.15
C THR A 356 24.55 -13.26 -1.31
N ARG A 357 23.91 -13.30 -0.13
CA ARG A 357 23.96 -14.42 0.81
C ARG A 357 23.34 -15.64 0.12
N SER A 358 24.16 -16.64 -0.17
CA SER A 358 23.76 -17.96 -0.63
C SER A 358 22.75 -18.57 0.34
N LYS A 359 21.61 -19.05 -0.17
CA LYS A 359 20.73 -19.97 0.56
C LYS A 359 21.48 -21.29 0.78
N PRO A 360 21.48 -21.88 1.99
CA PRO A 360 21.90 -23.25 2.15
C PRO A 360 20.79 -24.20 1.66
N SER A 361 21.26 -25.30 1.08
CA SER A 361 20.56 -26.52 0.68
C SER A 361 19.66 -27.10 1.78
#